data_AF-A0A944RRE7-F1
#
_entry.id   AF-A0A944RRE7-F1
#
_cell.length_a   1.000
_cell.length_b   1.000
_cell.length_c   1.000
_cell.angle_alpha   90.00
_cell.angle_beta   90.00
_cell.angle_gamma   90.00
#
_symmetry.space_group_name_H-M   'P 1'
#
loop_
_entity.id
_entity.type
_entity.pdbx_description
1 polymer ?
#
loop_
_entity_poly.entity_id
_entity_poly.type
_entity_poly.pdbx_seq_one_letter_code
_entity_poly.pdbx_strand_id
1 'polypeptide(L)'
;MFIKEPTIIKENEDFIIQWEKEDNVHPVTVFTGLSPDKIDYSNPLATTNNSHIRISGLNGDSRHYFCLSSKNKDTQTKGTQIIAERRLPFEGTKNFRDIGGYKSLTGRHVKWGMLYRSGRLSDLTEQDLKYFSGLNIGMICDFRKEDEQNKAPNILPEGNSIQVINLNIGAGSAKSFMDKIKSGKTGQDDMKVLMQKIYRDFIHNQSAPYAEMFKLLLDNDNGAALIHCTAGKDRTGFGTALILSALGVNRETIMQDYLLTTRYFPIDLEIKRMSENYNMTNNNNLDAIRPAFEVYPEYLQTAFDEIEKEYETIENYLSQALGVTKEVCIELQERFSY
;
A
#
# COMPACT_ATOMS: atom_id res chain seq x y z
N MET A 1 -0.02 1.19 25.59
CA MET A 1 0.19 2.32 24.65
C MET A 1 -0.78 3.42 25.06
N PHE A 2 -0.32 4.67 25.22
CA PHE A 2 -1.10 5.78 25.83
C PHE A 2 -1.51 6.86 24.82
N ILE A 3 -1.05 6.73 23.58
CA ILE A 3 -1.36 7.63 22.48
C ILE A 3 -2.26 6.83 21.56
N LYS A 4 -3.56 7.10 21.62
CA LYS A 4 -4.58 6.37 20.87
C LYS A 4 -4.82 7.00 19.50
N GLU A 5 -4.87 6.13 18.49
CA GLU A 5 -5.19 6.45 17.10
C GLU A 5 -4.50 7.72 16.56
N PRO A 6 -3.16 7.83 16.65
CA PRO A 6 -2.49 9.00 16.13
C PRO A 6 -2.58 9.02 14.60
N THR A 7 -2.93 10.17 14.05
CA THR A 7 -3.00 10.42 12.62
C THR A 7 -2.12 11.59 12.23
N ILE A 8 -1.70 11.61 10.97
CA ILE A 8 -0.87 12.65 10.39
C ILE A 8 -1.39 13.02 9.01
N ILE A 9 -1.47 14.32 8.76
CA ILE A 9 -1.73 14.90 7.45
C ILE A 9 -0.65 15.94 7.15
N LYS A 10 -0.23 16.02 5.88
CA LYS A 10 0.58 17.13 5.40
C LYS A 10 -0.31 18.18 4.77
N GLU A 11 -0.20 19.40 5.27
CA GLU A 11 -0.86 20.59 4.72
C GLU A 11 0.23 21.57 4.28
N ASN A 12 0.38 21.75 2.96
CA ASN A 12 1.51 22.48 2.38
C ASN A 12 2.84 21.84 2.81
N GLU A 13 3.72 22.59 3.49
CA GLU A 13 5.00 22.11 4.02
C GLU A 13 4.92 21.69 5.50
N ASP A 14 3.74 21.76 6.11
CA ASP A 14 3.54 21.47 7.52
C ASP A 14 2.95 20.07 7.74
N PHE A 15 3.37 19.43 8.82
CA PHE A 15 2.78 18.18 9.31
C PHE A 15 1.84 18.48 10.48
N ILE A 16 0.59 18.09 10.35
CA ILE A 16 -0.40 18.17 11.43
C ILE A 16 -0.58 16.77 11.99
N ILE A 17 -0.19 16.61 13.24
CA ILE A 17 -0.26 15.36 13.99
C ILE A 17 -1.34 15.51 15.05
N GLN A 18 -2.24 14.54 15.15
CA GLN A 18 -3.34 14.54 16.11
C GLN A 18 -3.58 13.14 16.67
N TRP A 19 -4.13 13.05 17.88
CA TRP A 19 -4.44 11.80 18.57
C TRP A 19 -5.65 11.97 19.49
N GLU A 20 -6.21 10.87 19.98
CA GLU A 20 -7.30 10.95 20.96
C GLU A 20 -6.78 11.46 22.31
N LYS A 21 -7.49 12.41 22.91
CA LYS A 21 -7.12 12.99 24.20
C LYS A 21 -7.38 11.99 25.33
N GLU A 22 -6.39 11.81 26.21
CA GLU A 22 -6.52 11.04 27.45
C GLU A 22 -6.11 11.87 28.67
N ASP A 23 -6.95 11.89 29.71
CA ASP A 23 -6.73 12.73 30.91
C ASP A 23 -5.53 12.27 31.76
N ASN A 24 -5.19 10.97 31.72
CA ASN A 24 -4.14 10.36 32.55
C ASN A 24 -2.76 10.29 31.87
N VAL A 25 -2.55 11.08 30.81
CA VAL A 25 -1.32 11.07 30.02
C VAL A 25 -0.55 12.37 30.21
N HIS A 26 0.76 12.27 30.40
CA HIS A 26 1.66 13.43 30.44
C HIS A 26 1.70 14.16 29.08
N PRO A 27 2.24 15.39 29.02
CA PRO A 27 2.48 16.06 27.75
C PRO A 27 3.16 15.12 26.72
N VAL A 28 2.72 15.18 25.48
CA VAL A 28 3.29 14.38 24.39
C VAL A 28 4.49 15.13 23.81
N THR A 29 5.63 14.47 23.78
CA THR A 29 6.84 14.93 23.10
C THR A 29 6.96 14.27 21.73
N VAL A 30 7.24 15.06 20.71
CA VAL A 30 7.40 14.60 19.32
C VAL A 30 8.86 14.67 18.92
N PHE A 31 9.36 13.57 18.36
CA PHE A 31 10.68 13.44 17.75
C PHE A 31 10.54 13.11 16.27
N THR A 32 11.60 13.31 15.50
CA THR A 32 11.60 12.96 14.07
C THR A 32 12.88 12.25 13.64
N GLY A 33 12.82 11.60 12.49
CA GLY A 33 13.95 10.99 11.81
C GLY A 33 13.59 10.61 10.38
N LEU A 34 14.61 10.32 9.57
CA LEU A 34 14.44 9.92 8.16
C LEU A 34 14.19 8.42 7.99
N SER A 35 14.19 7.65 9.08
CA SER A 35 13.84 6.23 9.13
C SER A 35 13.21 5.93 10.50
N PRO A 36 12.25 4.98 10.58
CA PRO A 36 11.67 4.56 11.86
C PRO A 36 12.70 4.11 12.89
N ASP A 37 13.81 3.51 12.44
CA ASP A 37 14.87 3.00 13.32
C ASP A 37 15.92 4.08 13.68
N LYS A 38 15.83 5.26 13.06
CA LYS A 38 16.78 6.38 13.23
C LYS A 38 16.08 7.68 13.62
N ILE A 39 15.17 7.60 14.60
CA ILE A 39 14.58 8.77 15.23
C ILE A 39 15.60 9.43 16.17
N ASP A 40 15.79 10.75 16.06
CA ASP A 40 16.64 11.50 16.98
C ASP A 40 15.90 11.80 18.29
N TYR A 41 16.12 10.96 19.29
CA TYR A 41 15.54 11.13 20.63
C TYR A 41 16.26 12.19 21.50
N SER A 42 17.38 12.74 21.02
CA SER A 42 18.14 13.76 21.76
C SER A 42 17.64 15.18 21.51
N ASN A 43 16.98 15.40 20.37
CA ASN A 43 16.48 16.70 19.96
C ASN A 43 14.96 16.66 19.70
N PRO A 44 14.11 16.89 20.72
CA PRO A 44 12.66 16.91 20.53
C PRO A 44 12.25 18.07 19.64
N LEU A 45 11.38 17.81 18.67
CA LEU A 45 10.80 18.87 17.82
C LEU A 45 9.90 19.79 18.63
N ALA A 46 9.06 19.21 19.50
CA ALA A 46 8.16 19.96 20.35
C ALA A 46 7.55 19.07 21.46
N THR A 47 6.96 19.69 22.47
CA THR A 47 6.16 19.03 23.51
C THR A 47 4.87 19.80 23.74
N THR A 48 3.73 19.11 23.85
CA THR A 48 2.41 19.75 24.00
C THR A 48 1.52 19.01 24.99
N ASN A 49 0.62 19.75 25.65
CA ASN A 49 -0.48 19.21 26.44
C ASN A 49 -1.78 19.06 25.62
N ASN A 50 -1.80 19.55 24.39
CA ASN A 50 -2.94 19.42 23.49
C ASN A 50 -2.98 18.01 22.89
N SER A 51 -4.09 17.66 22.24
CA SER A 51 -4.25 16.42 21.47
C SER A 51 -3.86 16.56 20.00
N HIS A 52 -3.19 17.65 19.65
CA HIS A 52 -2.69 17.93 18.31
C HIS A 52 -1.44 18.82 18.36
N ILE A 53 -0.67 18.80 17.28
CA ILE A 53 0.49 19.64 17.07
C ILE A 53 0.76 19.86 15.58
N ARG A 54 1.23 21.06 15.24
CA ARG A 54 1.73 21.40 13.91
C ARG A 54 3.25 21.46 13.95
N ILE A 55 3.89 20.75 13.03
CA ILE A 55 5.33 20.74 12.84
C ILE A 55 5.64 21.39 11.48
N SER A 56 6.50 22.40 11.50
CA SER A 56 6.90 23.19 10.33
C SER A 56 8.41 23.20 10.15
N GLY A 57 8.88 23.55 8.94
CA GLY A 57 10.30 23.77 8.68
C GLY A 57 11.14 22.50 8.48
N LEU A 58 10.50 21.35 8.26
CA LEU A 58 11.18 20.13 7.83
C LEU A 58 11.36 20.13 6.30
N ASN A 59 12.39 19.43 5.82
CA ASN A 59 12.64 19.31 4.39
C ASN A 59 11.50 18.54 3.70
N GLY A 60 10.71 19.20 2.86
CA GLY A 60 9.59 18.62 2.13
C GLY A 60 9.99 17.57 1.08
N ASP A 61 11.26 17.58 0.65
CA ASP A 61 11.82 16.64 -0.33
C ASP A 61 12.25 15.30 0.30
N SER A 62 12.17 15.20 1.62
CA SER A 62 12.53 14.00 2.37
C SER A 62 11.33 13.44 3.09
N ARG A 63 11.30 12.12 3.21
CA ARG A 63 10.32 11.46 4.05
C ARG A 63 10.70 11.59 5.52
N HIS A 64 9.74 11.98 6.35
CA HIS A 64 9.89 12.05 7.80
C HIS A 64 9.02 11.01 8.50
N TYR A 65 9.58 10.45 9.57
CA TYR A 65 8.89 9.60 10.54
C TYR A 65 8.88 10.32 11.87
N PHE A 66 7.77 10.21 12.60
CA PHE A 66 7.57 10.91 13.86
C PHE A 66 7.36 9.91 14.98
N CYS A 67 8.14 10.03 16.05
CA CYS A 67 7.87 9.27 17.27
C CYS A 67 7.15 10.19 18.26
N LEU A 68 5.94 9.82 18.63
CA LEU A 68 5.19 10.45 19.71
C LEU A 68 5.51 9.67 20.99
N SER A 69 5.91 10.37 22.03
CA SER A 69 6.29 9.78 23.31
C SER A 69 5.55 10.46 24.45
N SER A 70 4.95 9.66 25.33
CA SER A 70 4.39 10.17 26.59
C SER A 70 4.52 9.15 27.71
N LYS A 71 4.23 9.57 28.94
CA LYS A 71 4.18 8.72 30.13
C LYS A 71 2.76 8.70 30.71
N ASN A 72 2.37 7.57 31.25
CA ASN A 72 1.17 7.47 32.08
C ASN A 72 1.42 8.15 33.43
N LYS A 73 0.50 9.02 33.88
CA LYS A 73 0.67 9.79 35.12
C LYS A 73 0.74 8.90 36.37
N ASP A 74 -0.04 7.83 36.40
CA ASP A 74 -0.20 6.97 37.58
C ASP A 74 0.94 5.95 37.70
N THR A 75 1.31 5.31 36.60
CA THR A 75 2.28 4.21 36.57
C THR A 75 3.69 4.64 36.15
N GLN A 76 3.85 5.88 35.67
CA GLN A 76 5.09 6.42 35.10
C GLN A 76 5.64 5.63 33.89
N THR A 77 4.87 4.67 33.37
CA THR A 77 5.25 3.86 32.21
C THR A 77 5.28 4.71 30.94
N LYS A 78 6.35 4.57 30.15
CA LYS A 78 6.54 5.29 28.88
C LYS A 78 5.84 4.53 27.75
N GLY A 79 5.04 5.23 26.95
CA GLY A 79 4.49 4.73 25.70
C GLY A 79 5.01 5.55 24.52
N THR A 80 5.35 4.87 23.44
CA THR A 80 5.78 5.50 22.19
C THR A 80 4.94 4.99 21.02
N GLN A 81 4.73 5.84 20.01
CA GLN A 81 4.17 5.42 18.73
C GLN A 81 4.91 6.10 17.58
N ILE A 82 5.25 5.33 16.56
CA ILE A 82 5.79 5.86 15.31
C ILE A 82 4.65 6.08 14.32
N ILE A 83 4.60 7.26 13.71
CA ILE A 83 3.68 7.59 12.62
C ILE A 83 4.43 8.23 11.46
N ALA A 84 3.86 8.11 10.26
CA ALA A 84 4.32 8.80 9.07
C ALA A 84 3.15 8.99 8.11
N GLU A 85 3.30 9.87 7.12
CA GLU A 85 2.34 9.96 6.04
C GLU A 85 2.23 8.64 5.27
N ARG A 86 0.99 8.23 5.02
CA ARG A 86 0.70 6.99 4.29
C ARG A 86 0.90 7.19 2.79
N ARG A 87 0.18 8.14 2.19
CA ARG A 87 0.32 8.53 0.79
C ARG A 87 1.58 9.35 0.63
N LEU A 88 2.42 9.00 -0.33
CA LEU A 88 3.64 9.74 -0.62
C LEU A 88 3.42 10.72 -1.78
N PRO A 89 4.12 11.86 -1.80
CA PRO A 89 3.81 13.00 -2.67
C PRO A 89 4.34 12.83 -4.10
N PHE A 90 4.24 11.63 -4.65
CA PHE A 90 4.68 11.35 -6.02
C PHE A 90 3.75 12.00 -7.06
N GLU A 91 4.35 12.66 -8.06
CA GLU A 91 3.62 13.24 -9.18
C GLU A 91 3.43 12.22 -10.30
N GLY A 92 4.53 11.57 -10.68
CA GLY A 92 4.68 10.68 -11.81
C GLY A 92 4.13 9.27 -11.60
N THR A 93 3.75 8.91 -10.39
CA THR A 93 3.07 7.65 -10.12
C THR A 93 1.86 7.87 -9.24
N LYS A 94 0.82 7.07 -9.47
CA LYS A 94 -0.44 7.15 -8.75
C LYS A 94 -0.50 6.06 -7.71
N ASN A 95 -1.36 6.25 -6.70
CA ASN A 95 -1.62 5.26 -5.67
C ASN A 95 -0.38 4.82 -4.83
N PHE A 96 0.71 5.60 -4.85
CA PHE A 96 1.93 5.29 -4.09
C PHE A 96 1.73 5.55 -2.60
N ARG A 97 1.89 4.50 -1.79
CA ARG A 97 1.79 4.59 -0.33
C ARG A 97 2.60 3.53 0.40
N ASP A 98 2.87 3.83 1.66
CA ASP A 98 3.37 2.90 2.65
C ASP A 98 2.22 2.10 3.28
N ILE A 99 2.40 0.80 3.49
CA ILE A 99 1.40 -0.06 4.13
C ILE A 99 1.68 -0.31 5.62
N GLY A 100 2.68 0.39 6.18
CA GLY A 100 3.04 0.37 7.60
C GLY A 100 2.02 1.06 8.52
N GLY A 101 2.25 0.93 9.82
CA GLY A 101 1.44 1.53 10.88
C GLY A 101 0.10 0.85 11.17
N TYR A 102 -0.33 -0.13 10.37
CA TYR A 102 -1.53 -0.91 10.70
C TYR A 102 -1.27 -1.81 11.90
N LYS A 103 -2.23 -1.86 12.82
CA LYS A 103 -2.16 -2.69 14.02
C LYS A 103 -2.66 -4.10 13.72
N SER A 104 -1.87 -5.10 14.08
CA SER A 104 -2.25 -6.51 14.03
C SER A 104 -3.15 -6.89 15.21
N LEU A 105 -3.82 -8.04 15.11
CA LEU A 105 -4.63 -8.63 16.18
C LEU A 105 -3.82 -8.94 17.45
N THR A 106 -2.50 -9.10 17.34
CA THR A 106 -1.58 -9.31 18.48
C THR A 106 -1.14 -8.00 19.15
N GLY A 107 -1.54 -6.85 18.59
CA GLY A 107 -1.19 -5.51 19.09
C GLY A 107 0.12 -4.94 18.53
N ARG A 108 0.93 -5.74 17.81
CA ARG A 108 2.10 -5.28 17.05
C ARG A 108 1.67 -4.43 15.87
N HIS A 109 2.50 -3.48 15.45
CA HIS A 109 2.23 -2.65 14.27
C HIS A 109 3.11 -3.06 13.10
N VAL A 110 2.57 -3.04 11.88
CA VAL A 110 3.38 -3.17 10.67
C VAL A 110 4.41 -2.03 10.67
N LYS A 111 5.68 -2.35 10.47
CA LYS A 111 6.77 -1.37 10.42
C LYS A 111 6.52 -0.39 9.28
N TRP A 112 6.57 0.89 9.61
CA TRP A 112 6.66 1.95 8.61
C TRP A 112 7.93 1.80 7.79
N GLY A 113 7.92 2.29 6.56
CA GLY A 113 9.13 2.39 5.73
C GLY A 113 9.69 1.08 5.18
N MET A 114 8.98 -0.05 5.33
CA MET A 114 9.47 -1.37 4.92
C MET A 114 8.72 -1.96 3.74
N LEU A 115 7.44 -1.62 3.57
CA LEU A 115 6.57 -2.19 2.56
C LEU A 115 5.78 -1.08 1.88
N TYR A 116 5.91 -1.02 0.56
CA TYR A 116 5.27 -0.02 -0.29
C TYR A 116 4.40 -0.67 -1.34
N ARG A 117 3.41 0.11 -1.79
CA ARG A 117 2.63 -0.21 -2.98
C ARG A 117 2.46 1.00 -3.87
N SER A 118 2.41 0.80 -5.18
CA SER A 118 2.19 1.89 -6.15
C SER A 118 1.53 1.42 -7.44
N GLY A 119 1.20 2.38 -8.31
CA GLY A 119 1.05 2.14 -9.75
C GLY A 119 2.41 2.01 -10.45
N ARG A 120 2.40 2.04 -11.78
CA ARG A 120 3.62 1.95 -12.59
C ARG A 120 4.58 3.10 -12.28
N LEU A 121 5.87 2.87 -12.54
CA LEU A 121 6.96 3.81 -12.25
C LEU A 121 7.54 4.44 -13.54
N SER A 122 6.80 4.37 -14.64
CA SER A 122 7.27 4.83 -15.96
C SER A 122 7.24 6.34 -16.15
N ASP A 123 6.49 7.05 -15.31
CA ASP A 123 6.24 8.47 -15.49
C ASP A 123 6.85 9.30 -14.33
N LEU A 124 7.76 8.71 -13.52
CA LEU A 124 8.44 9.39 -12.40
C LEU A 124 9.24 10.61 -12.91
N THR A 125 9.05 11.75 -12.24
CA THR A 125 9.80 12.98 -12.49
C THR A 125 11.19 12.95 -11.84
N GLU A 126 12.07 13.90 -12.17
CA GLU A 126 13.36 14.02 -11.48
C GLU A 126 13.21 14.24 -9.97
N GLN A 127 12.17 14.98 -9.55
CA GLN A 127 11.88 15.20 -8.14
C GLN A 127 11.38 13.91 -7.48
N ASP A 128 10.55 13.14 -8.17
CA ASP A 128 10.11 11.83 -7.71
C ASP A 128 11.30 10.88 -7.51
N LEU A 129 12.28 10.87 -8.42
CA LEU A 129 13.47 10.02 -8.32
C LEU A 129 14.36 10.39 -7.12
N LYS A 130 14.49 11.69 -6.82
CA LYS A 130 15.17 12.16 -5.60
C LYS A 130 14.44 11.70 -4.34
N TYR A 131 13.11 11.87 -4.30
CA TYR A 131 12.30 11.42 -3.17
C TYR A 131 12.34 9.90 -2.99
N PHE A 132 12.22 9.15 -4.10
CA PHE A 132 12.30 7.68 -4.14
C PHE A 132 13.61 7.16 -3.55
N SER A 133 14.73 7.84 -3.83
CA SER A 133 16.04 7.46 -3.29
C SER A 133 16.10 7.50 -1.77
N GLY A 134 15.31 8.37 -1.13
CA GLY A 134 15.19 8.44 0.33
C GLY A 134 14.32 7.34 0.96
N LEU A 135 13.61 6.53 0.17
CA LEU A 135 12.74 5.47 0.67
C LEU A 135 13.48 4.16 0.97
N ASN A 136 14.76 4.07 0.62
CA ASN A 136 15.59 2.87 0.83
C ASN A 136 14.95 1.59 0.24
N ILE A 137 14.30 1.70 -0.91
CA ILE A 137 13.73 0.56 -1.62
C ILE A 137 14.88 -0.16 -2.33
N GLY A 138 15.13 -1.42 -1.96
CA GLY A 138 16.11 -2.27 -2.66
C GLY A 138 15.47 -3.40 -3.45
N MET A 139 14.16 -3.60 -3.33
CA MET A 139 13.44 -4.61 -4.11
C MET A 139 12.11 -4.08 -4.65
N ILE A 140 11.83 -4.40 -5.92
CA ILE A 140 10.57 -4.11 -6.60
C ILE A 140 10.00 -5.41 -7.17
N CYS A 141 8.78 -5.76 -6.77
CA CYS A 141 7.99 -6.81 -7.42
C CYS A 141 7.02 -6.16 -8.42
N ASP A 142 7.26 -6.35 -9.71
CA ASP A 142 6.43 -5.84 -10.80
C ASP A 142 5.44 -6.92 -11.26
N PHE A 143 4.14 -6.73 -10.97
CA PHE A 143 3.07 -7.67 -11.35
C PHE A 143 2.55 -7.48 -12.78
N ARG A 144 3.10 -6.53 -13.54
CA ARG A 144 2.68 -6.26 -14.92
C ARG A 144 3.13 -7.36 -15.85
N LYS A 145 2.39 -7.58 -16.94
CA LYS A 145 2.87 -8.44 -18.01
C LYS A 145 4.03 -7.79 -18.77
N GLU A 146 4.81 -8.60 -19.45
CA GLU A 146 5.92 -8.15 -20.29
C GLU A 146 5.50 -7.07 -21.31
N ASP A 147 4.31 -7.18 -21.93
CA ASP A 147 3.83 -6.16 -22.88
C ASP A 147 3.46 -4.83 -22.22
N GLU A 148 2.99 -4.85 -20.97
CA GLU A 148 2.76 -3.66 -20.15
C GLU A 148 4.08 -3.03 -19.70
N GLN A 149 5.10 -3.84 -19.37
CA GLN A 149 6.44 -3.38 -18.99
C GLN A 149 7.17 -2.75 -20.18
N ASN A 150 7.18 -3.40 -21.34
CA ASN A 150 7.85 -2.91 -22.54
C ASN A 150 7.26 -1.58 -23.04
N LYS A 151 5.94 -1.38 -22.90
CA LYS A 151 5.28 -0.12 -23.26
C LYS A 151 5.55 1.01 -22.28
N ALA A 152 5.84 0.69 -21.03
CA ALA A 152 5.98 1.65 -19.94
C ALA A 152 7.07 1.15 -18.96
N PRO A 153 8.36 1.15 -19.36
CA PRO A 153 9.44 0.63 -18.53
C PRO A 153 9.57 1.43 -17.23
N ASN A 154 10.02 0.79 -16.15
CA ASN A 154 10.26 1.48 -14.90
C ASN A 154 11.41 2.48 -15.05
N ILE A 155 11.23 3.71 -14.56
CA ILE A 155 12.29 4.70 -14.41
C ILE A 155 12.68 4.70 -12.93
N LEU A 156 13.95 4.43 -12.63
CA LEU A 156 14.46 4.26 -11.28
C LEU A 156 15.68 5.16 -11.06
N PRO A 157 15.97 5.58 -9.81
CA PRO A 157 17.14 6.40 -9.52
C PRO A 157 18.43 5.64 -9.81
N GLU A 158 19.42 6.35 -10.34
CA GLU A 158 20.76 5.81 -10.56
C GLU A 158 21.48 5.54 -9.23
N GLY A 159 22.34 4.52 -9.18
CA GLY A 159 23.22 4.24 -8.05
C GLY A 159 22.61 3.41 -6.91
N ASN A 160 21.28 3.24 -6.86
CA ASN A 160 20.67 2.29 -5.93
C ASN A 160 20.70 0.87 -6.52
N SER A 161 21.17 -0.10 -5.76
CA SER A 161 21.09 -1.52 -6.13
C SER A 161 19.64 -2.01 -5.93
N ILE A 162 18.74 -1.59 -6.81
CA ILE A 162 17.33 -1.99 -6.78
C ILE A 162 17.17 -3.23 -7.64
N GLN A 163 16.78 -4.34 -7.03
CA GLN A 163 16.41 -5.54 -7.74
C GLN A 163 14.95 -5.45 -8.20
N VAL A 164 14.73 -5.44 -9.52
CA VAL A 164 13.38 -5.53 -10.10
C VAL A 164 13.09 -6.98 -10.46
N ILE A 165 12.09 -7.57 -9.82
CA ILE A 165 11.61 -8.92 -10.09
C ILE A 165 10.27 -8.87 -10.81
N ASN A 166 10.21 -9.53 -11.97
CA ASN A 166 9.01 -9.63 -12.78
C ASN A 166 8.15 -10.81 -12.31
N LEU A 167 7.06 -10.50 -11.60
CA LEU A 167 6.10 -11.47 -11.08
C LEU A 167 4.80 -11.38 -11.89
N ASN A 168 4.88 -11.71 -13.18
CA ASN A 168 3.83 -11.45 -14.16
C ASN A 168 2.46 -12.04 -13.75
N ILE A 169 1.46 -11.18 -13.55
CA ILE A 169 0.07 -11.61 -13.29
C ILE A 169 -0.81 -11.32 -14.49
N GLY A 170 -1.42 -12.39 -15.00
CA GLY A 170 -2.20 -12.43 -16.23
C GLY A 170 -3.54 -11.67 -16.17
N ALA A 171 -4.21 -11.79 -15.03
CA ALA A 171 -5.59 -11.39 -14.84
C ALA A 171 -5.75 -9.88 -14.67
N GLY A 172 -6.82 -9.32 -15.24
CA GLY A 172 -7.12 -7.88 -15.16
C GLY A 172 -6.10 -6.96 -15.86
N SER A 173 -5.48 -7.43 -16.95
CA SER A 173 -4.63 -6.59 -17.81
C SER A 173 -5.45 -5.73 -18.77
N ALA A 174 -4.88 -4.59 -19.22
CA ALA A 174 -5.53 -3.69 -20.17
C ALA A 174 -6.02 -4.42 -21.44
N LYS A 175 -5.22 -5.35 -21.96
CA LYS A 175 -5.59 -6.18 -23.12
C LYS A 175 -6.86 -7.00 -22.86
N SER A 176 -6.93 -7.68 -21.71
CA SER A 176 -8.10 -8.48 -21.32
C SER A 176 -9.38 -7.64 -21.24
N PHE A 177 -9.27 -6.39 -20.79
CA PHE A 177 -10.40 -5.47 -20.76
C PHE A 177 -10.81 -4.99 -22.15
N MET A 178 -9.84 -4.62 -22.99
CA MET A 178 -10.10 -4.15 -24.35
C MET A 178 -10.82 -5.18 -25.22
N ASP A 179 -10.44 -6.46 -25.11
CA ASP A 179 -11.09 -7.54 -25.87
C ASP A 179 -12.58 -7.68 -25.47
N LYS A 180 -12.91 -7.44 -24.20
CA LYS A 180 -14.30 -7.48 -23.69
C LYS A 180 -15.10 -6.25 -24.10
N ILE A 181 -14.51 -5.06 -24.00
CA ILE A 181 -15.14 -3.79 -24.42
C ILE A 181 -15.51 -3.85 -25.91
N LYS A 182 -14.58 -4.31 -26.77
CA LYS A 182 -14.82 -4.44 -28.21
C LYS A 182 -15.97 -5.39 -28.58
N SER A 183 -16.36 -6.28 -27.68
CA SER A 183 -17.49 -7.19 -27.89
C SER A 183 -18.87 -6.51 -27.80
N GLY A 184 -18.94 -5.26 -27.34
CA GLY A 184 -20.15 -4.41 -27.41
C GLY A 184 -21.31 -4.82 -26.49
N LYS A 185 -21.09 -5.74 -25.54
CA LYS A 185 -22.12 -6.31 -24.65
C LYS A 185 -21.77 -6.13 -23.17
N THR A 186 -21.35 -4.93 -22.78
CA THR A 186 -20.90 -4.68 -21.40
C THR A 186 -21.54 -3.42 -20.86
N GLY A 187 -22.48 -3.58 -19.92
CA GLY A 187 -22.90 -2.54 -19.00
C GLY A 187 -22.02 -2.50 -17.74
N GLN A 188 -22.34 -1.61 -16.79
CA GLN A 188 -21.60 -1.49 -15.53
C GLN A 188 -21.64 -2.78 -14.70
N ASP A 189 -22.81 -3.42 -14.59
CA ASP A 189 -22.97 -4.64 -13.81
C ASP A 189 -22.17 -5.81 -14.42
N ASP A 190 -22.16 -5.93 -15.75
CA ASP A 190 -21.32 -6.91 -16.45
C ASP A 190 -19.83 -6.66 -16.16
N MET A 191 -19.41 -5.40 -16.09
CA MET A 191 -18.03 -5.03 -15.75
C MET A 191 -17.69 -5.38 -14.30
N LYS A 192 -18.61 -5.15 -13.35
CA LYS A 192 -18.43 -5.57 -11.95
C LYS A 192 -18.30 -7.09 -11.83
N VAL A 193 -19.16 -7.85 -12.52
CA VAL A 193 -19.07 -9.32 -12.56
C VAL A 193 -17.75 -9.78 -13.17
N LEU A 194 -17.27 -9.10 -14.22
CA LEU A 194 -15.96 -9.38 -14.81
C LEU A 194 -14.82 -9.13 -13.81
N MET A 195 -14.87 -8.02 -13.08
CA MET A 195 -13.89 -7.70 -12.05
C MET A 195 -13.90 -8.75 -10.93
N GLN A 196 -15.07 -9.16 -10.45
CA GLN A 196 -15.17 -10.27 -9.48
C GLN A 196 -14.56 -11.57 -10.02
N LYS A 197 -14.78 -11.89 -11.31
CA LYS A 197 -14.15 -13.05 -11.95
C LYS A 197 -12.62 -12.93 -11.98
N ILE A 198 -12.08 -11.74 -12.25
CA ILE A 198 -10.63 -11.48 -12.19
C ILE A 198 -10.10 -11.72 -10.77
N TYR A 199 -10.82 -11.28 -9.74
CA TYR A 199 -10.42 -11.51 -8.36
C TYR A 199 -10.41 -13.01 -8.03
N ARG A 200 -11.41 -13.80 -8.44
CA ARG A 200 -11.36 -15.28 -8.33
C ARG A 200 -10.18 -15.89 -9.08
N ASP A 201 -9.87 -15.36 -10.27
CA ASP A 201 -8.74 -15.85 -11.08
C ASP A 201 -7.39 -15.65 -10.38
N PHE A 202 -7.26 -14.63 -9.51
CA PHE A 202 -6.06 -14.47 -8.69
C PHE A 202 -5.81 -15.66 -7.77
N ILE A 203 -6.87 -16.27 -7.24
CA ILE A 203 -6.79 -17.44 -6.35
C ILE A 203 -6.49 -18.70 -7.16
N HIS A 204 -7.26 -18.93 -8.22
CA HIS A 204 -7.27 -20.21 -8.93
C HIS A 204 -6.08 -20.40 -9.86
N ASN A 205 -5.68 -19.31 -10.54
CA ASN A 205 -4.76 -19.40 -11.68
C ASN A 205 -3.54 -18.49 -11.56
N GLN A 206 -3.46 -17.61 -10.54
CA GLN A 206 -2.36 -16.65 -10.39
C GLN A 206 -1.76 -16.62 -8.97
N SER A 207 -1.88 -17.71 -8.20
CA SER A 207 -1.31 -17.82 -6.85
C SER A 207 0.23 -17.84 -6.86
N ALA A 208 0.85 -18.45 -7.86
CA ALA A 208 2.31 -18.64 -7.91
C ALA A 208 3.13 -17.33 -7.85
N PRO A 209 2.80 -16.25 -8.59
CA PRO A 209 3.44 -14.95 -8.42
C PRO A 209 3.36 -14.39 -6.99
N TYR A 210 2.24 -14.59 -6.29
CA TYR A 210 2.11 -14.15 -4.89
C TYR A 210 2.90 -15.03 -3.92
N ALA A 211 2.98 -16.33 -4.18
CA ALA A 211 3.84 -17.24 -3.42
C ALA A 211 5.32 -16.82 -3.53
N GLU A 212 5.76 -16.51 -4.74
CA GLU A 212 7.13 -16.05 -4.99
C GLU A 212 7.41 -14.69 -4.36
N MET A 213 6.44 -13.76 -4.39
CA MET A 213 6.53 -12.50 -3.67
C MET A 213 6.85 -12.71 -2.17
N PHE A 214 6.20 -13.66 -1.50
CA PHE A 214 6.47 -13.90 -0.08
C PHE A 214 7.89 -14.43 0.19
N LYS A 215 8.41 -15.32 -0.65
CA LYS A 215 9.81 -15.77 -0.55
C LYS A 215 10.78 -14.61 -0.71
N LEU A 216 10.57 -13.79 -1.75
CA LEU A 216 11.38 -12.61 -2.01
C LEU A 216 11.33 -11.60 -0.86
N LEU A 217 10.17 -11.43 -0.22
CA LEU A 217 10.05 -10.56 0.96
C LEU A 217 10.86 -11.08 2.15
N LEU A 218 10.95 -12.39 2.34
CA LEU A 218 11.79 -13.01 3.37
C LEU A 218 13.27 -12.90 3.06
N ASP A 219 13.65 -13.10 1.79
CA ASP A 219 15.04 -13.07 1.34
C ASP A 219 15.60 -11.64 1.17
N ASN A 220 14.74 -10.62 1.16
CA ASN A 220 15.14 -9.24 0.87
C ASN A 220 15.82 -8.55 2.07
N ASP A 221 17.12 -8.77 2.24
CA ASP A 221 17.96 -8.06 3.23
C ASP A 221 18.39 -6.65 2.79
N ASN A 222 18.00 -6.23 1.59
CA ASN A 222 18.36 -4.95 1.01
C ASN A 222 17.22 -3.93 1.13
N GLY A 223 16.96 -3.46 2.35
CA GLY A 223 16.02 -2.37 2.60
C GLY A 223 14.54 -2.73 2.38
N ALA A 224 13.76 -1.75 1.93
CA ALA A 224 12.31 -1.85 1.77
C ALA A 224 11.93 -2.54 0.45
N ALA A 225 10.72 -3.10 0.43
CA ALA A 225 10.12 -3.71 -0.76
C ALA A 225 8.96 -2.87 -1.29
N LEU A 226 8.87 -2.76 -2.62
CA LEU A 226 7.75 -2.15 -3.33
C LEU A 226 7.06 -3.19 -4.20
N ILE A 227 5.75 -3.34 -4.03
CA ILE A 227 4.92 -4.14 -4.95
C ILE A 227 4.10 -3.21 -5.84
N HIS A 228 4.05 -3.45 -7.15
CA HIS A 228 3.24 -2.62 -8.03
C HIS A 228 2.67 -3.37 -9.23
N CYS A 229 1.71 -2.73 -9.88
CA CYS A 229 1.21 -3.14 -11.18
C CYS A 229 1.00 -1.87 -12.03
N THR A 230 0.08 -1.88 -12.99
CA THR A 230 -0.21 -0.67 -13.81
C THR A 230 -0.83 0.47 -12.99
N ALA A 231 -1.98 0.22 -12.35
CA ALA A 231 -2.69 1.22 -11.53
C ALA A 231 -2.39 1.12 -10.02
N GLY A 232 -1.72 0.05 -9.58
CA GLY A 232 -1.51 -0.24 -8.16
C GLY A 232 -2.79 -0.63 -7.42
N LYS A 233 -3.82 -1.06 -8.15
CA LYS A 233 -5.19 -1.24 -7.66
C LYS A 233 -5.53 -2.70 -7.38
N ASP A 234 -5.69 -3.50 -8.43
CA ASP A 234 -6.26 -4.86 -8.29
C ASP A 234 -5.21 -5.91 -7.96
N ARG A 235 -4.24 -6.18 -8.86
CA ARG A 235 -3.12 -7.11 -8.61
C ARG A 235 -2.34 -6.72 -7.34
N THR A 236 -1.95 -5.45 -7.27
CA THR A 236 -1.27 -4.90 -6.09
C THR A 236 -2.15 -4.86 -4.86
N GLY A 237 -3.46 -4.63 -4.99
CA GLY A 237 -4.39 -4.60 -3.87
C GLY A 237 -4.59 -5.97 -3.25
N PHE A 238 -4.75 -7.00 -4.08
CA PHE A 238 -4.81 -8.36 -3.59
C PHE A 238 -3.47 -8.80 -2.97
N GLY A 239 -2.33 -8.51 -3.60
CA GLY A 239 -1.01 -8.76 -3.01
C GLY A 239 -0.81 -8.06 -1.66
N THR A 240 -1.24 -6.80 -1.54
CA THR A 240 -1.22 -6.05 -0.26
C THR A 240 -2.13 -6.71 0.79
N ALA A 241 -3.33 -7.13 0.40
CA ALA A 241 -4.25 -7.79 1.30
C ALA A 241 -3.69 -9.11 1.84
N LEU A 242 -2.99 -9.88 1.00
CA LEU A 242 -2.30 -11.10 1.42
C LEU A 242 -1.16 -10.80 2.40
N ILE A 243 -0.31 -9.80 2.11
CA ILE A 243 0.77 -9.39 3.02
C ILE A 243 0.21 -8.99 4.38
N LEU A 244 -0.79 -8.10 4.41
CA LEU A 244 -1.40 -7.64 5.66
C LEU A 244 -2.10 -8.77 6.42
N SER A 245 -2.70 -9.74 5.72
CA SER A 245 -3.27 -10.94 6.34
C SER A 245 -2.20 -11.80 7.01
N ALA A 246 -1.06 -12.02 6.34
CA ALA A 246 0.08 -12.76 6.90
C ALA A 246 0.71 -12.05 8.13
N LEU A 247 0.65 -10.71 8.15
CA LEU A 247 1.06 -9.88 9.29
C LEU A 247 0.00 -9.80 10.41
N GLY A 248 -1.13 -10.51 10.27
CA GLY A 248 -2.18 -10.59 11.28
C GLY A 248 -3.01 -9.32 11.42
N VAL A 249 -3.05 -8.46 10.40
CA VAL A 249 -3.94 -7.29 10.36
C VAL A 249 -5.37 -7.76 10.10
N ASN A 250 -6.34 -7.16 10.80
CA ASN A 250 -7.74 -7.57 10.66
C ASN A 250 -8.31 -7.22 9.27
N ARG A 251 -9.32 -8.01 8.83
CA ARG A 251 -9.92 -7.87 7.50
C ARG A 251 -10.53 -6.49 7.24
N GLU A 252 -11.12 -5.86 8.25
CA GLU A 252 -11.72 -4.52 8.12
C GLU A 252 -10.66 -3.47 7.76
N THR A 253 -9.52 -3.48 8.45
CA THR A 253 -8.39 -2.58 8.19
C THR A 253 -7.78 -2.84 6.81
N ILE A 254 -7.68 -4.10 6.41
CA ILE A 254 -7.22 -4.48 5.06
C ILE A 254 -8.14 -3.91 3.99
N MET A 255 -9.47 -4.03 4.17
CA MET A 255 -10.45 -3.47 3.27
C MET A 255 -10.35 -1.94 3.23
N GLN A 256 -10.16 -1.28 4.37
CA GLN A 256 -9.95 0.17 4.44
C GLN A 256 -8.71 0.60 3.64
N ASP A 257 -7.56 -0.10 3.76
CA ASP A 257 -6.37 0.19 2.94
C ASP A 257 -6.64 0.04 1.44
N TYR A 258 -7.34 -1.03 1.06
CA TYR A 258 -7.70 -1.29 -0.33
C TYR A 258 -8.54 -0.14 -0.92
N LEU A 259 -9.53 0.33 -0.16
CA LEU A 259 -10.43 1.42 -0.54
C LEU A 259 -9.78 2.81 -0.55
N LEU A 260 -8.60 2.99 0.08
CA LEU A 260 -7.81 4.23 -0.09
C LEU A 260 -7.48 4.49 -1.57
N THR A 261 -7.48 3.46 -2.40
CA THR A 261 -7.30 3.62 -3.85
C THR A 261 -8.32 4.57 -4.48
N THR A 262 -9.57 4.61 -4.00
CA THR A 262 -10.59 5.57 -4.48
C THR A 262 -10.15 7.02 -4.29
N ARG A 263 -9.35 7.31 -3.26
CA ARG A 263 -8.81 8.65 -2.98
C ARG A 263 -7.49 8.93 -3.69
N TYR A 264 -6.68 7.89 -3.93
CA TYR A 264 -5.29 8.05 -4.39
C TYR A 264 -5.08 7.77 -5.88
N PHE A 265 -6.10 7.25 -6.55
CA PHE A 265 -6.09 6.99 -7.99
C PHE A 265 -7.07 7.96 -8.71
N PRO A 266 -6.60 8.78 -9.67
CA PRO A 266 -7.44 9.77 -10.34
C PRO A 266 -8.30 9.12 -11.42
N ILE A 267 -9.40 8.48 -11.01
CA ILE A 267 -10.28 7.67 -11.87
C ILE A 267 -10.70 8.40 -13.16
N ASP A 268 -11.24 9.61 -13.04
CA ASP A 268 -11.77 10.35 -14.20
C ASP A 268 -10.68 10.72 -15.21
N LEU A 269 -9.48 11.07 -14.72
CA LEU A 269 -8.34 11.37 -15.57
C LEU A 269 -7.86 10.12 -16.32
N GLU A 270 -7.83 8.97 -15.65
CA GLU A 270 -7.37 7.73 -16.25
C GLU A 270 -8.39 7.15 -17.24
N ILE A 271 -9.69 7.29 -16.98
CA ILE A 271 -10.74 6.97 -17.95
C ILE A 271 -10.59 7.85 -19.19
N LYS A 272 -10.38 9.16 -19.03
CA LYS A 272 -10.16 10.08 -20.15
C LYS A 272 -8.91 9.73 -20.96
N ARG A 273 -7.78 9.46 -20.30
CA ARG A 273 -6.54 9.03 -20.98
C ARG A 273 -6.73 7.74 -21.76
N MET A 274 -7.44 6.77 -21.18
CA MET A 274 -7.73 5.51 -21.85
C MET A 274 -8.64 5.72 -23.06
N SER A 275 -9.67 6.55 -22.95
CA SER A 275 -10.59 6.81 -24.07
C SER A 275 -9.90 7.47 -25.25
N GLU A 276 -8.98 8.41 -24.98
CA GLU A 276 -8.13 9.05 -25.99
C GLU A 276 -7.18 8.03 -26.66
N ASN A 277 -6.47 7.22 -25.87
CA ASN A 277 -5.49 6.25 -26.38
C ASN A 277 -6.11 5.13 -27.25
N TYR A 278 -7.38 4.80 -27.02
CA TYR A 278 -8.07 3.73 -27.74
C TYR A 278 -9.16 4.24 -28.70
N ASN A 279 -9.22 5.55 -28.97
CA ASN A 279 -10.23 6.18 -29.82
C ASN A 279 -11.68 5.83 -29.42
N MET A 280 -11.93 5.71 -28.11
CA MET A 280 -13.24 5.38 -27.55
C MET A 280 -14.02 6.66 -27.16
N THR A 281 -14.31 7.53 -28.14
CA THR A 281 -14.86 8.88 -27.90
C THR A 281 -16.38 8.96 -27.70
N ASN A 282 -17.12 7.84 -27.77
CA ASN A 282 -18.57 7.82 -27.57
C ASN A 282 -18.93 7.67 -26.08
N ASN A 283 -19.63 8.66 -25.50
CA ASN A 283 -19.95 8.76 -24.06
C ASN A 283 -20.60 7.51 -23.44
N ASN A 284 -21.47 6.80 -24.16
CA ASN A 284 -22.16 5.61 -23.62
C ASN A 284 -21.20 4.46 -23.26
N ASN A 285 -19.96 4.46 -23.76
CA ASN A 285 -18.96 3.43 -23.45
C ASN A 285 -18.14 3.75 -22.19
N LEU A 286 -18.09 5.00 -21.72
CA LEU A 286 -17.21 5.40 -20.63
C LEU A 286 -17.77 5.02 -19.26
N ASP A 287 -19.08 5.20 -19.07
CA ASP A 287 -19.74 4.77 -17.83
C ASP A 287 -19.72 3.26 -17.68
N ALA A 288 -19.88 2.51 -18.77
CA ALA A 288 -19.85 1.06 -18.78
C ALA A 288 -18.50 0.47 -18.31
N ILE A 289 -17.39 1.15 -18.59
CA ILE A 289 -16.04 0.68 -18.24
C ILE A 289 -15.56 1.22 -16.90
N ARG A 290 -16.24 2.22 -16.35
CA ARG A 290 -15.89 2.86 -15.08
C ARG A 290 -15.61 1.85 -13.95
N PRO A 291 -16.38 0.75 -13.80
CA PRO A 291 -16.08 -0.23 -12.75
C PRO A 291 -14.72 -0.94 -12.87
N ALA A 292 -14.10 -0.98 -14.06
CA ALA A 292 -12.74 -1.50 -14.22
C ALA A 292 -11.68 -0.55 -13.62
N PHE A 293 -11.96 0.76 -13.61
CA PHE A 293 -11.06 1.81 -13.12
C PHE A 293 -11.22 2.07 -11.63
N GLU A 294 -12.40 1.81 -11.08
CA GLU A 294 -12.72 2.02 -9.66
C GLU A 294 -12.41 0.78 -8.82
N VAL A 295 -12.24 0.97 -7.51
CA VAL A 295 -12.31 -0.14 -6.54
C VAL A 295 -13.69 -0.20 -5.93
N TYR A 296 -14.16 -1.42 -5.73
CA TYR A 296 -15.39 -1.73 -5.04
C TYR A 296 -15.08 -2.73 -3.92
N PRO A 297 -15.65 -2.57 -2.70
CA PRO A 297 -15.47 -3.53 -1.62
C PRO A 297 -15.76 -4.97 -2.06
N GLU A 298 -16.78 -5.15 -2.91
CA GLU A 298 -17.25 -6.42 -3.44
C GLU A 298 -16.16 -7.17 -4.23
N TYR A 299 -15.16 -6.48 -4.78
CA TYR A 299 -14.09 -7.12 -5.53
C TYR A 299 -13.13 -7.85 -4.60
N LEU A 300 -12.61 -7.16 -3.58
CA LEU A 300 -11.73 -7.78 -2.61
C LEU A 300 -12.51 -8.77 -1.71
N GLN A 301 -13.77 -8.45 -1.38
CA GLN A 301 -14.65 -9.39 -0.68
C GLN A 301 -14.84 -10.68 -1.47
N THR A 302 -15.03 -10.60 -2.80
CA THR A 302 -15.11 -11.79 -3.66
C THR A 302 -13.87 -12.68 -3.53
N ALA A 303 -12.67 -12.09 -3.44
CA ALA A 303 -11.46 -12.89 -3.23
C ALA A 303 -11.45 -13.56 -1.86
N PHE A 304 -11.84 -12.87 -0.78
CA PHE A 304 -11.95 -13.48 0.54
C PHE A 304 -13.00 -14.60 0.58
N ASP A 305 -14.17 -14.38 -0.01
CA ASP A 305 -15.24 -15.39 -0.06
C ASP A 305 -14.80 -16.63 -0.85
N GLU A 306 -14.06 -16.44 -1.96
CA GLU A 306 -13.54 -17.55 -2.76
C GLU A 306 -12.45 -18.34 -2.00
N ILE A 307 -11.59 -17.63 -1.26
CA ILE A 307 -10.60 -18.24 -0.37
C ILE A 307 -11.27 -19.08 0.71
N GLU A 308 -12.27 -18.53 1.41
CA GLU A 308 -12.99 -19.25 2.47
C GLU A 308 -13.76 -20.45 1.93
N LYS A 309 -14.29 -20.33 0.71
CA LYS A 309 -14.99 -21.44 0.06
C LYS A 309 -14.07 -22.62 -0.27
N GLU A 310 -12.84 -22.36 -0.72
CA GLU A 310 -11.93 -23.43 -1.19
C GLU A 310 -10.92 -23.91 -0.14
N TYR A 311 -10.50 -23.02 0.74
CA TYR A 311 -9.46 -23.27 1.74
C TYR A 311 -9.99 -23.16 3.16
N GLU A 312 -11.27 -22.85 3.38
CA GLU A 312 -11.93 -22.61 4.68
C GLU A 312 -11.50 -21.31 5.37
N THR A 313 -10.22 -20.96 5.32
CA THR A 313 -9.64 -19.77 5.98
C THR A 313 -8.55 -19.12 5.13
N ILE A 314 -8.26 -17.84 5.41
CA ILE A 314 -7.16 -17.13 4.75
C ILE A 314 -5.80 -17.74 5.13
N GLU A 315 -5.64 -18.21 6.36
CA GLU A 315 -4.44 -18.89 6.85
C GLU A 315 -4.18 -20.19 6.08
N ASN A 316 -5.23 -20.96 5.79
CA ASN A 316 -5.11 -22.17 4.98
C ASN A 316 -4.73 -21.83 3.54
N TYR A 317 -5.28 -20.76 2.93
CA TYR A 317 -4.85 -20.34 1.59
C TYR A 317 -3.38 -19.89 1.57
N LEU A 318 -2.97 -19.05 2.52
CA LEU A 318 -1.57 -18.65 2.71
C LEU A 318 -0.67 -19.88 2.79
N SER A 319 -1.00 -20.86 3.63
CA SER A 319 -0.17 -22.04 3.82
C SER A 319 -0.19 -23.01 2.64
N GLN A 320 -1.37 -23.36 2.11
CA GLN A 320 -1.54 -24.45 1.15
C GLN A 320 -1.26 -23.99 -0.29
N ALA A 321 -1.68 -22.78 -0.65
CA ALA A 321 -1.50 -22.25 -2.01
C ALA A 321 -0.22 -21.42 -2.16
N LEU A 322 0.19 -20.69 -1.11
CA LEU A 322 1.33 -19.78 -1.19
C LEU A 322 2.58 -20.28 -0.46
N GLY A 323 2.49 -21.38 0.29
CA GLY A 323 3.60 -21.89 1.11
C GLY A 323 3.94 -21.01 2.31
N VAL A 324 3.08 -20.07 2.66
CA VAL A 324 3.21 -19.17 3.82
C VAL A 324 2.61 -19.87 5.03
N THR A 325 3.39 -20.77 5.61
CA THR A 325 2.99 -21.50 6.83
C THR A 325 2.94 -20.56 8.03
N LYS A 326 2.46 -21.07 9.16
CA LYS A 326 2.45 -20.32 10.42
C LYS A 326 3.85 -19.83 10.83
N GLU A 327 4.88 -20.64 10.60
CA GLU A 327 6.28 -20.30 10.87
C GLU A 327 6.74 -19.15 9.98
N VAL A 328 6.40 -19.19 8.68
CA VAL A 328 6.67 -18.09 7.75
C VAL A 328 5.93 -16.81 8.16
N CYS A 329 4.67 -16.90 8.62
CA CYS A 329 3.95 -15.75 9.15
C CYS A 329 4.67 -15.14 10.37
N ILE A 330 5.19 -15.95 11.28
CA ILE A 330 5.94 -15.47 12.46
C ILE A 330 7.20 -14.74 12.00
N GLU A 331 7.97 -15.31 11.07
CA GLU A 331 9.18 -14.69 10.52
C GLU A 331 8.86 -13.35 9.83
N LEU A 332 7.80 -13.30 9.01
CA LEU A 332 7.31 -12.06 8.41
C LEU A 332 6.92 -11.02 9.48
N GLN A 333 6.29 -11.43 10.58
CA GLN A 333 5.90 -10.53 11.68
C GLN A 333 7.10 -10.04 12.49
N GLU A 334 8.15 -10.83 12.65
CA GLU A 334 9.41 -10.40 13.27
C GLU A 334 10.13 -9.36 12.38
N ARG A 335 10.17 -9.64 11.07
CA ARG A 335 10.79 -8.77 10.07
C ARG A 335 10.03 -7.46 9.89
N PHE A 336 8.71 -7.51 9.74
CA PHE A 336 7.88 -6.40 9.31
C PHE A 336 6.92 -5.85 10.37
N SER A 337 7.01 -6.26 11.64
CA SER A 337 6.22 -5.64 12.72
C SER A 337 7.05 -5.27 13.95
N TYR A 338 6.55 -4.34 14.77
CA TYR A 338 7.18 -3.90 16.02
C TYR A 338 6.19 -3.86 17.18
#